data_AF-A0A8J6NPU0-F1
#
_entry.id   AF-A0A8J6NPU0-F1
#
_cell.length_a   1.000
_cell.length_b   1.000
_cell.length_c   1.000
_cell.angle_alpha   90.00
_cell.angle_beta   90.00
_cell.angle_gamma   90.00
#
_symmetry.space_group_name_H-M   'P 1'
#
loop_
_entity.id
_entity.type
_entity.pdbx_description
1 polymer ?
#
loop_
_entity_poly.entity_id
_entity_poly.type
_entity_poly.pdbx_seq_one_letter_code
_entity_poly.pdbx_strand_id
1 'polypeptide(L)'
;MKDIDTEKEIFTFLERKLGLFSQYLSVTERMQAALEKKEAGNLGSLISKRQDLIHKIETHDKSMQRFVQTIPDRHHLIPEKFKGLIDNYLKTLKNVMEAVEPLDRELMEVVKQEGECIKTDLLGMRKVQQAAKGYGNNLRHPPRFLDTRR
;
A
#
# COMPACT_ATOMS: atom_id res chain seq x y z
N MET A 1 2.57 -1.18 43.69
CA MET A 1 3.61 -0.62 42.80
C MET A 1 3.62 -1.22 41.39
N LYS A 2 3.07 -2.42 41.13
CA LYS A 2 3.05 -3.03 39.78
C LYS A 2 2.04 -2.40 38.80
N ASP A 3 0.95 -1.82 39.29
CA ASP A 3 -0.12 -1.30 38.41
C ASP A 3 0.30 -0.02 37.66
N ILE A 4 1.12 0.84 38.29
CA ILE A 4 1.58 2.11 37.70
C ILE A 4 2.54 1.87 36.51
N ASP A 5 3.32 0.78 36.54
CA ASP A 5 4.21 0.43 35.42
C ASP A 5 3.40 -0.10 34.22
N THR A 6 2.37 -0.89 34.49
CA THR A 6 1.53 -1.51 33.46
C THR A 6 0.79 -0.44 32.65
N GLU A 7 0.23 0.57 33.32
CA GLU A 7 -0.45 1.70 32.68
C GLU A 7 0.47 2.50 31.76
N LYS A 8 1.66 2.85 32.24
CA LYS A 8 2.66 3.60 31.47
C LYS A 8 3.09 2.84 30.23
N GLU A 9 3.25 1.52 30.36
CA GLU A 9 3.56 0.67 29.21
C GLU A 9 2.43 0.70 28.18
N ILE A 10 1.16 0.54 28.58
CA ILE A 10 0.00 0.62 27.67
C ILE A 10 -0.03 1.96 26.93
N PHE A 11 0.17 3.07 27.63
CA PHE A 11 0.22 4.39 26.97
C PHE A 11 1.38 4.51 25.98
N THR A 12 2.56 4.02 26.36
CA THR A 12 3.73 3.97 25.47
C THR A 12 3.44 3.11 24.23
N PHE A 13 2.72 2.00 24.37
CA PHE A 13 2.28 1.18 23.25
C PHE A 13 1.31 1.95 22.34
N LEU A 14 0.29 2.60 22.90
CA LEU A 14 -0.70 3.34 22.11
C LEU A 14 -0.07 4.53 21.38
N GLU A 15 0.80 5.30 22.05
CA GLU A 15 1.49 6.44 21.46
C GLU A 15 2.40 6.01 20.30
N ARG A 16 3.20 4.94 20.49
CA ARG A 16 4.03 4.38 19.42
C ARG A 16 3.18 3.87 18.26
N LYS A 17 2.07 3.19 18.55
CA LYS A 17 1.15 2.69 17.52
C LYS A 17 0.58 3.84 16.70
N LEU A 18 0.11 4.90 17.36
CA LEU A 18 -0.40 6.10 16.71
C LEU A 18 0.66 6.77 15.83
N GLY A 19 1.91 6.86 16.31
CA GLY A 19 3.02 7.37 15.52
C GLY A 19 3.30 6.56 14.25
N LEU A 20 3.23 5.23 14.33
CA LEU A 20 3.39 4.35 13.16
C LEU A 20 2.24 4.52 12.16
N PHE A 21 0.99 4.58 12.63
CA PHE A 21 -0.17 4.80 11.75
C PHE A 21 -0.16 6.18 11.10
N SER A 22 0.30 7.21 11.81
CA SER A 22 0.44 8.56 11.26
C SER A 22 1.51 8.61 10.15
N GLN A 23 2.64 7.90 10.35
CA GLN A 23 3.65 7.75 9.31
C GLN A 23 3.11 6.97 8.10
N TYR A 24 2.33 5.93 8.36
CA TYR A 24 1.70 5.12 7.31
C TYR A 24 0.76 5.96 6.44
N LEU A 25 -0.14 6.74 7.07
CA LEU A 25 -0.99 7.70 6.38
C LEU A 25 -0.17 8.68 5.53
N SER A 26 0.85 9.30 6.12
CA SER A 26 1.70 10.26 5.40
C SER A 26 2.39 9.64 4.18
N VAL A 27 2.85 8.39 4.27
CA VAL A 27 3.43 7.68 3.12
C VAL A 27 2.37 7.42 2.05
N THR A 28 1.16 7.01 2.44
CA THR A 28 0.04 6.78 1.52
C THR A 28 -0.37 8.06 0.78
N GLU A 29 -0.48 9.20 1.48
CA GLU A 29 -0.74 10.52 0.86
C GLU A 29 0.36 10.90 -0.14
N ARG A 30 1.63 10.65 0.21
CA ARG A 30 2.76 10.90 -0.71
C ARG A 30 2.74 9.98 -1.93
N MET A 31 2.27 8.75 -1.80
CA MET A 31 2.09 7.84 -2.93
C MET A 31 1.00 8.36 -3.87
N GLN A 32 -0.12 8.84 -3.33
CA GLN A 32 -1.20 9.43 -4.14
C GLN A 32 -0.70 10.65 -4.90
N ALA A 33 -0.05 11.59 -4.21
CA ALA A 33 0.51 12.79 -4.84
C ALA A 33 1.55 12.46 -5.93
N ALA A 34 2.36 11.41 -5.74
CA ALA A 34 3.32 10.97 -6.74
C ALA A 34 2.65 10.41 -7.99
N LEU A 35 1.54 9.66 -7.83
CA LEU A 35 0.75 9.14 -8.95
C LEU A 35 0.03 10.27 -9.70
N GLU A 36 -0.60 11.21 -9.00
CA GLU A 36 -1.26 12.38 -9.61
C GLU A 36 -0.28 13.20 -10.46
N LYS A 37 0.95 13.37 -9.99
CA LYS A 37 2.02 14.10 -10.70
C LYS A 37 2.72 13.27 -11.77
N LYS A 38 2.39 11.98 -11.92
CA LYS A 38 3.08 11.01 -12.78
C LYS A 38 4.59 10.91 -12.50
N GLU A 39 4.99 11.17 -11.25
CA GLU A 39 6.37 11.11 -10.78
C GLU A 39 6.71 9.70 -10.29
N ALA A 40 6.88 8.77 -11.23
CA ALA A 40 7.08 7.36 -10.93
C ALA A 40 8.40 7.05 -10.19
N GLY A 41 9.41 7.94 -10.27
CA GLY A 41 10.75 7.70 -9.76
C GLY A 41 10.84 7.43 -8.24
N ASN A 42 9.88 7.93 -7.46
CA ASN A 42 9.88 7.80 -6.01
C ASN A 42 8.94 6.70 -5.48
N LEU A 43 8.05 6.15 -6.31
CA LEU A 43 7.01 5.21 -5.88
C LEU A 43 7.57 3.93 -5.28
N GLY A 44 8.61 3.35 -5.89
CA GLY A 44 9.26 2.14 -5.35
C GLY A 44 9.75 2.33 -3.92
N SER A 45 10.38 3.48 -3.63
CA SER A 45 10.86 3.79 -2.28
C SER A 45 9.72 4.00 -1.27
N LEU A 46 8.59 4.55 -1.72
CA LEU A 46 7.40 4.77 -0.89
C LEU A 46 6.70 3.44 -0.59
N ILE A 47 6.59 2.54 -1.56
CA ILE A 47 6.06 1.19 -1.38
C ILE A 47 6.89 0.42 -0.35
N SER A 48 8.23 0.43 -0.47
CA SER A 48 9.11 -0.23 0.51
C SER A 48 8.92 0.35 1.91
N LYS A 49 8.89 1.68 2.06
CA LYS A 49 8.64 2.34 3.36
C LYS A 49 7.28 1.97 3.94
N ARG A 50 6.24 1.89 3.10
CA ARG A 50 4.90 1.50 3.51
C ARG A 50 4.88 0.06 4.01
N GLN A 51 5.56 -0.85 3.31
CA GLN A 51 5.68 -2.26 3.73
C GLN A 51 6.45 -2.39 5.06
N ASP A 52 7.52 -1.63 5.25
CA ASP A 52 8.27 -1.59 6.51
C ASP A 52 7.39 -1.11 7.68
N LEU A 53 6.53 -0.12 7.43
CA LEU A 53 5.58 0.38 8.43
C LEU A 53 4.53 -0.66 8.79
N ILE A 54 3.99 -1.39 7.81
CA ILE A 54 3.07 -2.52 8.07
C ILE A 54 3.75 -3.54 8.98
N HIS A 55 4.98 -3.94 8.64
CA HIS A 55 5.73 -4.91 9.44
C HIS A 55 5.99 -4.43 10.88
N LYS A 56 6.32 -3.14 11.05
CA LYS A 56 6.51 -2.52 12.38
C LYS A 56 5.21 -2.53 13.18
N ILE A 57 4.08 -2.18 12.56
CA ILE A 57 2.75 -2.19 13.20
C ILE A 57 2.39 -3.61 13.65
N GLU A 58 2.54 -4.60 12.78
CA GLU A 58 2.26 -6.00 13.12
C GLU A 58 3.15 -6.52 14.26
N THR A 59 4.43 -6.17 14.25
CA THR A 59 5.38 -6.56 15.30
C THR A 59 5.01 -5.90 16.63
N HIS A 60 4.64 -4.62 16.59
CA HIS A 60 4.19 -3.86 17.76
C HIS A 60 2.90 -4.46 18.35
N ASP A 61 1.97 -4.85 17.49
CA ASP A 61 0.70 -5.49 17.89
C ASP A 61 0.93 -6.86 18.52
N LYS A 62 1.84 -7.68 17.96
CA LYS A 62 2.26 -8.94 18.57
C LYS A 62 2.92 -8.73 19.93
N SER A 63 3.75 -7.69 20.07
CA SER A 63 4.39 -7.35 21.34
C SER A 63 3.35 -6.97 22.40
N MET A 64 2.39 -6.10 22.04
CA MET A 64 1.31 -5.69 22.93
C MET A 64 0.43 -6.87 23.32
N GLN A 65 0.10 -7.76 22.38
CA GLN A 65 -0.68 -8.96 22.66
C GLN A 65 0.00 -9.87 23.68
N ARG A 66 1.32 -10.10 23.55
CA ARG A 66 2.10 -10.89 24.52
C ARG A 66 2.11 -10.22 25.89
N PHE A 67 2.34 -8.91 25.93
CA PHE A 67 2.30 -8.14 27.17
C PHE A 67 0.96 -8.30 27.90
N VAL A 68 -0.16 -8.10 27.20
CA VAL A 68 -1.51 -8.25 27.77
C VAL A 68 -1.76 -9.68 28.27
N GLN A 69 -1.22 -10.70 27.59
CA GLN A 69 -1.35 -12.09 28.01
C GLN A 69 -0.59 -12.41 29.30
N THR A 70 0.51 -11.72 29.59
CA THR A 70 1.33 -11.94 30.79
C THR A 70 0.76 -11.31 32.07
N ILE A 71 -0.33 -10.55 31.99
CA ILE A 71 -0.90 -9.85 33.13
C ILE A 71 -1.82 -10.80 33.92
N PRO A 72 -1.52 -11.10 35.21
CA PRO A 72 -2.21 -12.15 35.99
C PRO A 72 -3.69 -11.88 36.27
N ASP A 73 -4.12 -10.61 36.31
CA ASP A 73 -5.51 -10.22 36.60
C ASP A 73 -6.03 -9.24 35.54
N ARG A 74 -6.74 -9.78 34.54
CA ARG A 74 -7.26 -8.99 33.41
C ARG A 74 -8.38 -8.01 33.79
N HIS A 75 -8.97 -8.16 34.98
CA HIS A 75 -10.21 -7.48 35.37
C HIS A 75 -10.02 -6.11 36.06
N HIS A 76 -8.80 -5.75 36.47
CA HIS A 76 -8.49 -4.46 37.12
C HIS A 76 -7.49 -3.60 36.34
N LEU A 77 -7.30 -3.89 35.05
CA LEU A 77 -6.16 -3.45 34.26
C LEU A 77 -6.05 -1.94 33.99
N ILE A 78 -7.16 -1.21 34.07
CA ILE A 78 -7.20 0.21 33.73
C ILE A 78 -8.12 0.92 34.72
N PRO A 79 -7.58 1.74 35.64
CA PRO A 79 -8.40 2.62 36.46
C PRO A 79 -9.27 3.52 35.62
N GLU A 80 -10.48 3.80 36.11
CA GLU A 80 -11.50 4.57 35.40
C GLU A 80 -10.99 5.95 34.91
N LYS A 81 -10.08 6.57 35.68
CA LYS A 81 -9.37 7.81 35.33
C LYS A 81 -8.58 7.77 34.02
N PHE A 82 -8.13 6.59 33.58
CA PHE A 82 -7.32 6.42 32.37
C PHE A 82 -8.11 5.91 31.17
N LYS A 83 -9.33 5.42 31.40
CA LYS A 83 -10.22 4.91 30.35
C LYS A 83 -10.49 5.96 29.28
N GLY A 84 -10.78 7.20 29.68
CA GLY A 84 -11.02 8.30 28.73
C GLY A 84 -9.81 8.64 27.86
N LEU A 85 -8.59 8.53 28.38
CA LEU A 85 -7.37 8.75 27.59
C LEU A 85 -7.14 7.63 26.59
N ILE A 86 -7.33 6.38 27.00
CA ILE A 86 -7.21 5.21 26.12
C ILE A 86 -8.28 5.27 25.03
N ASP A 87 -9.53 5.60 25.38
CA ASP A 87 -10.61 5.78 24.41
C ASP A 87 -10.27 6.87 23.39
N ASN A 88 -9.63 7.96 23.82
CA ASN A 88 -9.17 9.01 22.91
C ASN A 88 -8.07 8.51 21.95
N TYR A 89 -7.09 7.73 22.43
CA TYR A 89 -6.08 7.11 21.57
C TYR A 89 -6.70 6.15 20.55
N LEU A 90 -7.62 5.29 21.00
CA LEU A 90 -8.31 4.34 20.13
C LEU A 90 -9.17 5.05 19.09
N LYS A 91 -9.88 6.11 19.47
CA LYS A 91 -10.65 6.96 18.54
C LYS A 91 -9.73 7.62 17.53
N THR A 92 -8.58 8.14 17.95
CA THR A 92 -7.62 8.78 17.05
C THR A 92 -7.03 7.77 16.07
N LEU A 93 -6.64 6.58 16.54
CA LEU A 93 -6.19 5.48 15.69
C LEU A 93 -7.26 5.09 14.66
N LYS A 94 -8.51 4.96 15.11
CA LYS A 94 -9.65 4.67 14.22
C LYS A 94 -9.79 5.74 13.14
N ASN A 95 -9.76 7.02 13.50
CA ASN A 95 -9.86 8.13 12.54
C ASN A 95 -8.73 8.08 11.50
N VAL A 96 -7.50 7.77 11.92
CA VAL A 96 -6.36 7.62 10.99
C VAL A 96 -6.60 6.45 10.03
N MET A 97 -7.08 5.31 10.53
CA MET A 97 -7.39 4.16 9.67
C MET A 97 -8.51 4.46 8.67
N GLU A 98 -9.57 5.14 9.11
CA GLU A 98 -10.68 5.57 8.25
C GLU A 98 -10.22 6.60 7.19
N ALA A 99 -9.22 7.42 7.49
CA ALA A 99 -8.63 8.33 6.51
C ALA A 99 -7.77 7.61 5.46
N VAL A 100 -7.07 6.54 5.83
CA VAL A 100 -6.25 5.76 4.89
C VAL A 100 -7.12 4.93 3.94
N GLU A 101 -8.21 4.32 4.41
CA GLU A 101 -9.04 3.41 3.60
C GLU A 101 -9.42 3.95 2.20
N PRO A 102 -9.96 5.17 2.03
CA PRO A 102 -10.28 5.70 0.71
C PRO A 102 -9.04 5.90 -0.15
N LEU A 103 -7.93 6.36 0.43
CA LEU A 103 -6.66 6.55 -0.29
C LEU A 103 -6.14 5.23 -0.84
N ASP A 104 -6.17 4.18 -0.02
CA ASP A 104 -5.74 2.85 -0.43
C ASP A 104 -6.61 2.28 -1.55
N ARG A 105 -7.92 2.51 -1.50
CA ARG A 105 -8.83 2.11 -2.58
C ARG A 105 -8.49 2.81 -3.88
N GLU A 106 -8.29 4.13 -3.84
CA GLU A 106 -7.95 4.93 -5.02
C GLU A 106 -6.61 4.53 -5.63
N LEU A 107 -5.57 4.35 -4.79
CA LEU A 107 -4.26 3.87 -5.23
C LEU A 107 -4.37 2.52 -5.96
N MET A 108 -5.17 1.59 -5.44
CA MET A 108 -5.38 0.28 -6.05
C MET A 108 -6.12 0.37 -7.38
N GLU A 109 -7.08 1.29 -7.50
CA GLU A 109 -7.79 1.54 -8.76
C GLU A 109 -6.84 2.12 -9.83
N VAL A 110 -6.01 3.09 -9.48
CA VAL A 110 -5.00 3.66 -10.39
C VAL A 110 -4.03 2.59 -10.87
N VAL A 111 -3.48 1.79 -9.95
CA VAL A 111 -2.56 0.69 -10.30
C VAL A 111 -3.22 -0.33 -11.23
N LYS A 112 -4.50 -0.64 -11.00
CA LYS A 112 -5.26 -1.55 -11.87
C LYS A 112 -5.46 -0.97 -13.28
N GLN A 113 -5.79 0.32 -13.39
CA GLN A 113 -5.97 0.99 -14.67
C GLN A 113 -4.66 1.05 -15.46
N GLU A 114 -3.57 1.48 -14.83
CA GLU A 114 -2.23 1.49 -15.44
C GLU A 114 -1.80 0.08 -15.89
N GLY A 115 -2.10 -0.94 -15.08
CA GLY A 115 -1.83 -2.34 -15.44
C GLY A 115 -2.58 -2.80 -16.70
N GLU A 116 -3.85 -2.43 -16.86
CA GLU A 116 -4.61 -2.74 -18.08
C GLU A 116 -4.10 -1.94 -19.29
N CYS A 117 -3.72 -0.68 -19.13
CA CYS A 117 -3.10 0.13 -20.19
C CYS A 117 -1.80 -0.51 -20.71
N ILE A 118 -0.89 -0.89 -19.80
CA ILE A 118 0.37 -1.56 -20.16
C ILE A 118 0.09 -2.87 -20.91
N LYS A 119 -0.88 -3.65 -20.45
CA LYS A 119 -1.28 -4.91 -21.10
C LYS A 119 -1.84 -4.67 -22.51
N THR A 120 -2.67 -3.65 -22.70
CA THR A 120 -3.18 -3.31 -24.04
C THR A 120 -2.05 -2.89 -24.97
N ASP A 121 -1.09 -2.12 -24.48
CA ASP A 121 0.07 -1.68 -25.27
C ASP A 121 0.95 -2.86 -25.67
N LEU A 122 1.23 -3.78 -24.74
CA LEU A 122 1.99 -5.00 -25.02
C LEU A 122 1.31 -5.88 -26.08
N LEU A 123 -0.02 -6.03 -26.01
CA LEU A 123 -0.79 -6.76 -27.02
C LEU A 123 -0.74 -6.06 -28.38
N GLY A 124 -0.80 -4.71 -28.39
CA GLY A 124 -0.62 -3.90 -29.60
C GLY A 124 0.76 -4.11 -30.23
N MET A 125 1.83 -3.99 -29.44
CA MET A 125 3.21 -4.22 -29.88
C MET A 125 3.40 -5.64 -30.44
N ARG A 126 2.82 -6.65 -29.80
CA ARG A 126 2.87 -8.04 -30.30
C ARG A 126 2.21 -8.18 -31.68
N LYS A 127 1.05 -7.55 -31.90
CA LYS A 127 0.38 -7.53 -33.21
C LYS A 127 1.23 -6.85 -34.27
N VAL A 128 1.83 -5.70 -33.95
CA VAL A 128 2.75 -4.98 -34.86
C VAL A 128 3.96 -5.84 -35.21
N GLN A 129 4.58 -6.49 -34.23
CA GLN A 129 5.70 -7.40 -34.47
C GLN A 129 5.31 -8.60 -35.35
N GLN A 130 4.12 -9.18 -35.15
CA GLN A 130 3.61 -10.26 -35.99
C GLN A 130 3.36 -9.79 -37.44
N ALA A 131 2.77 -8.61 -37.62
CA ALA A 131 2.58 -8.01 -38.93
C ALA A 131 3.92 -7.76 -39.65
N ALA A 132 4.90 -7.17 -38.95
CA ALA A 132 6.24 -6.93 -39.49
C ALA A 132 6.96 -8.23 -39.91
N LYS A 133 6.84 -9.30 -39.12
CA LYS A 133 7.36 -10.64 -39.48
C LYS A 133 6.66 -11.21 -40.72
N GLY A 134 5.35 -10.98 -40.87
CA GLY A 134 4.59 -11.38 -42.06
C GLY A 134 5.10 -10.72 -43.35
N TYR A 135 5.48 -9.44 -43.30
CA TYR A 135 6.09 -8.75 -44.44
C TYR A 135 7.50 -9.26 -44.76
N GLY A 136 8.31 -9.59 -43.75
CA GLY A 136 9.68 -10.13 -43.96
C GLY A 136 9.70 -11.53 -44.58
N ASN A 137 8.69 -12.37 -44.32
CA ASN A 137 8.61 -13.73 -44.86
C ASN A 137 8.06 -13.80 -46.30
N ASN A 138 7.42 -12.75 -46.80
CA ASN A 138 6.84 -12.72 -48.15
C ASN A 138 7.86 -12.40 -49.26
N LEU A 139 9.13 -12.14 -48.93
CA LEU A 139 10.21 -11.95 -49.91
C LEU A 139 10.61 -13.24 -50.66
N ARG A 140 10.03 -14.40 -50.32
CA ARG A 140 10.26 -15.67 -51.04
C ARG A 140 9.40 -15.87 -52.30
N HIS A 141 8.41 -15.02 -52.54
CA HIS A 141 7.69 -15.02 -53.82
C HIS A 141 8.12 -13.81 -54.65
N PRO A 142 8.63 -14.01 -55.88
CA PRO A 142 8.92 -12.89 -56.76
C PRO A 142 7.61 -12.12 -57.00
N PRO A 143 7.63 -10.77 -56.98
CA PRO A 143 6.45 -9.99 -57.30
C PRO A 143 5.96 -10.38 -58.69
N ARG A 144 4.74 -10.92 -58.78
CA ARG A 144 4.03 -11.04 -60.05
C ARG A 144 3.69 -9.62 -60.48
N PHE A 145 4.54 -9.02 -61.29
CA PHE A 145 4.17 -7.82 -62.03
C PHE A 145 2.91 -8.14 -62.83
N LEU A 146 1.86 -7.37 -62.60
CA LEU A 146 0.68 -7.33 -63.46
C LEU A 146 1.17 -6.90 -64.86
N ASP A 147 1.32 -7.89 -65.74
CA ASP A 147 1.60 -7.68 -67.16
C ASP A 147 0.36 -7.01 -67.77
N THR A 148 0.32 -5.68 -67.69
CA THR A 148 -0.69 -4.85 -68.35
C THR A 148 -0.36 -4.81 -69.82
N ARG A 149 -0.72 -5.89 -70.53
CA ARG A 149 -0.70 -5.89 -72.00
C ARG A 149 -1.75 -4.89 -72.50
N ARG A 150 -1.26 -3.92 -73.29
CA ARG A 150 -2.03 -3.02 -74.14
C ARG A 150 -2.76 -3.78 -75.24
#